data_AF-A0A172RX99-F1
#
_entry.id   AF-A0A172RX99-F1
#
_cell.length_a   1.000
_cell.length_b   1.000
_cell.length_c   1.000
_cell.angle_alpha   90.00
_cell.angle_beta   90.00
_cell.angle_gamma   90.00
#
_symmetry.space_group_name_H-M   'P 1'
#
loop_
_entity.id
_entity.type
_entity.pdbx_description
1 polymer ?
#
loop_
_entity_poly.entity_id
_entity_poly.type
_entity_poly.pdbx_seq_one_letter_code
_entity_poly.pdbx_strand_id
1 'polypeptide(L)'
;MSLVFFVYTLTLLVICALTASVCVSAHLVCHRKVFLYAAGMFLLYLFDVSFIFQEEFLSQNLVFDSTQYYAINYPILKMIVGGGFLQCLWLIVCDYLDVRNRTLLFGPLVAFFAGSLAVLFLLPEGPWRQYLYYSMRQVFLIFISLYGIYRRKRATDPVEVMRLERFRKPFIACSLLTLCILCEDTIVILVLDPGFITSDFPLYLSERNFSENVMLLVLAWFSIRGSAHTLAIRFERPPQREDVPIEHHIEELLPVYCRRYGLSEREGEVLHLILLGRDNQNIANELTLALGTIKAHVHNILKKTNQENRENLKRDFWKG
;
A
#
# COMPACT_ATOMS: atom_id res chain seq x y z
N MET A 1 -14.44 -7.02 29.95
CA MET A 1 -14.04 -5.89 29.08
C MET A 1 -14.74 -4.61 29.53
N SER A 2 -13.98 -3.53 29.80
CA SER A 2 -14.57 -2.22 30.13
C SER A 2 -15.05 -1.49 28.87
N LEU A 3 -16.09 -0.66 29.01
CA LEU A 3 -16.61 0.16 27.92
C LEU A 3 -15.52 1.03 27.27
N VAL A 4 -14.57 1.53 28.07
CA VAL A 4 -13.46 2.38 27.59
C VAL A 4 -12.58 1.63 26.61
N PHE A 5 -12.16 0.40 26.94
CA PHE A 5 -11.32 -0.40 26.04
C PHE A 5 -12.06 -0.81 24.77
N PHE A 6 -13.38 -1.04 24.87
CA PHE A 6 -14.21 -1.37 23.71
C PHE A 6 -14.26 -0.21 22.72
N VAL A 7 -14.61 0.98 23.20
CA VAL A 7 -14.69 2.19 22.36
C VAL A 7 -13.32 2.55 21.79
N TYR A 8 -12.26 2.41 22.59
CA TYR A 8 -10.88 2.64 22.16
C TYR A 8 -10.51 1.76 20.96
N THR A 9 -10.74 0.46 21.06
CA THR A 9 -10.37 -0.50 20.03
C THR A 9 -11.23 -0.34 18.77
N LEU A 10 -12.53 -0.10 18.93
CA LEU A 10 -13.43 0.21 17.82
C LEU A 10 -12.96 1.46 17.06
N THR A 11 -12.53 2.50 17.79
CA THR A 11 -12.02 3.74 17.18
C THR A 11 -10.77 3.49 16.35
N LEU A 12 -9.83 2.68 16.86
CA LEU A 12 -8.63 2.29 16.11
C LEU A 12 -8.96 1.52 14.85
N LEU A 13 -9.88 0.55 14.92
CA LEU A 13 -10.31 -0.23 13.75
C LEU A 13 -10.93 0.66 12.66
N VAL A 14 -11.79 1.60 13.05
CA VAL A 14 -12.40 2.57 12.13
C VAL A 14 -11.33 3.45 11.47
N ILE A 15 -10.36 3.97 12.25
CA ILE A 15 -9.28 4.79 11.71
C ILE A 15 -8.43 4.00 10.71
N CYS A 16 -8.11 2.73 11.01
CA CYS A 16 -7.38 1.86 10.07
C CYS A 16 -8.14 1.67 8.77
N ALA A 17 -9.43 1.32 8.84
CA ALA A 17 -10.27 1.08 7.67
C ALA A 17 -10.38 2.33 6.78
N LEU A 18 -10.64 3.50 7.39
CA LEU A 18 -10.73 4.77 6.69
C LEU A 18 -9.39 5.13 6.04
N THR A 19 -8.29 4.99 6.77
CA THR A 19 -6.95 5.30 6.24
C THR A 19 -6.58 4.38 5.08
N ALA A 20 -6.85 3.08 5.20
CA ALA A 20 -6.63 2.12 4.13
C ALA A 20 -7.44 2.49 2.89
N SER A 21 -8.73 2.82 3.04
CA SER A 21 -9.61 3.23 1.94
C SER A 21 -9.11 4.49 1.21
N VAL A 22 -8.67 5.51 1.96
CA VAL A 22 -8.09 6.73 1.39
C VAL A 22 -6.79 6.43 0.63
N CYS A 23 -5.94 5.55 1.16
CA CYS A 23 -4.71 5.12 0.49
C CYS A 23 -5.00 4.31 -0.78
N VAL A 24 -5.97 3.40 -0.77
CA VAL A 24 -6.41 2.67 -1.97
C VAL A 24 -6.93 3.65 -3.02
N SER A 25 -7.75 4.62 -2.63
CA SER A 25 -8.28 5.64 -3.53
C SER A 25 -7.14 6.45 -4.17
N ALA A 26 -6.16 6.88 -3.38
CA ALA A 26 -4.96 7.55 -3.88
C ALA A 26 -4.13 6.63 -4.81
N HIS A 27 -4.04 5.33 -4.52
CA HIS A 27 -3.36 4.38 -5.39
C HIS A 27 -4.08 4.21 -6.73
N LEU A 28 -5.40 4.03 -6.75
CA LEU A 28 -6.20 3.87 -7.97
C LEU A 28 -6.07 5.06 -8.90
N VAL A 29 -5.96 6.26 -8.34
CA VAL A 29 -5.76 7.48 -9.14
C VAL A 29 -4.30 7.64 -9.56
N CYS A 30 -3.34 7.33 -8.68
CA CYS A 30 -1.93 7.69 -8.87
C CYS A 30 -1.03 6.60 -9.43
N HIS A 31 -1.44 5.34 -9.37
CA HIS A 31 -0.65 4.13 -9.67
C HIS A 31 0.70 4.06 -8.94
N ARG A 32 0.91 4.86 -7.89
CA ARG A 32 2.14 4.81 -7.07
C ARG A 32 2.05 3.70 -6.03
N LYS A 33 3.08 2.85 -5.98
CA LYS A 33 3.14 1.68 -5.08
C LYS A 33 3.13 2.03 -3.59
N VAL A 34 3.67 3.19 -3.21
CA VAL A 34 3.68 3.66 -1.81
C VAL A 34 2.29 3.66 -1.18
N PHE A 35 1.27 4.10 -1.92
CA PHE A 35 -0.11 4.13 -1.41
C PHE A 35 -0.68 2.72 -1.24
N LEU A 36 -0.30 1.78 -2.10
CA LEU A 36 -0.69 0.37 -1.94
C LEU A 36 -0.01 -0.25 -0.71
N TYR A 37 1.27 0.05 -0.48
CA TYR A 37 1.97 -0.40 0.73
C TYR A 37 1.37 0.20 1.99
N ALA A 38 1.03 1.49 1.98
CA ALA A 38 0.33 2.14 3.10
C ALA A 38 -1.04 1.51 3.35
N ALA A 39 -1.83 1.25 2.31
CA ALA A 39 -3.11 0.55 2.45
C ALA A 39 -2.93 -0.85 3.05
N GLY A 40 -1.98 -1.64 2.56
CA GLY A 40 -1.66 -2.96 3.09
C GLY A 40 -1.24 -2.91 4.56
N MET A 41 -0.42 -1.93 4.94
CA MET A 41 -0.01 -1.70 6.32
C MET A 41 -1.22 -1.50 7.26
N PHE A 42 -2.14 -0.59 6.91
CA PHE A 42 -3.32 -0.32 7.75
C PHE A 42 -4.32 -1.47 7.76
N LEU A 43 -4.48 -2.21 6.66
CA LEU A 43 -5.33 -3.42 6.64
C LEU A 43 -4.77 -4.53 7.53
N LEU A 44 -3.45 -4.76 7.49
CA LEU A 44 -2.82 -5.76 8.34
C LEU A 44 -2.90 -5.36 9.82
N TYR A 45 -2.69 -4.09 10.14
CA TYR A 45 -2.88 -3.62 11.51
C TYR A 45 -4.33 -3.72 11.97
N LEU A 46 -5.31 -3.48 11.08
CA LEU A 46 -6.72 -3.71 11.38
C LEU A 46 -6.96 -5.16 11.80
N PHE A 47 -6.39 -6.13 11.09
CA PHE A 47 -6.48 -7.54 11.49
C PHE A 47 -5.78 -7.83 12.82
N ASP A 48 -4.58 -7.26 13.04
CA ASP A 48 -3.81 -7.41 14.29
C ASP A 48 -4.66 -6.98 15.50
N VAL A 49 -5.23 -5.77 15.45
CA VAL A 49 -6.12 -5.23 16.47
C VAL A 49 -7.43 -6.02 16.57
N SER A 50 -7.96 -6.53 15.45
CA SER A 50 -9.19 -7.34 15.46
C SER A 50 -9.01 -8.65 16.22
N PHE A 51 -7.85 -9.30 16.10
CA PHE A 51 -7.57 -10.53 16.82
C PHE A 51 -7.45 -10.30 18.32
N ILE A 52 -6.78 -9.22 18.72
CA ILE A 52 -6.72 -8.80 20.14
C ILE A 52 -8.14 -8.54 20.65
N PHE A 53 -8.94 -7.79 19.90
CA PHE A 53 -10.33 -7.49 20.26
C PHE A 53 -11.21 -8.75 20.39
N GLN A 54 -11.05 -9.71 19.48
CA GLN A 54 -11.77 -10.98 19.53
C GLN A 54 -11.49 -11.74 20.82
N GLU A 55 -10.21 -11.89 21.20
CA GLU A 55 -9.81 -12.60 22.41
C GLU A 55 -10.33 -11.91 23.69
N GLU A 56 -10.28 -10.58 23.71
CA GLU A 56 -10.83 -9.80 24.83
C GLU A 56 -12.35 -9.92 24.97
N PHE A 57 -13.05 -10.04 23.84
CA PHE A 57 -14.49 -10.21 23.82
C PHE A 57 -14.89 -11.61 24.30
N LEU A 58 -14.14 -12.64 23.88
CA LEU A 58 -14.38 -14.03 24.30
C LEU A 58 -14.03 -14.28 25.77
N SER A 59 -13.01 -13.60 26.31
CA SER A 59 -12.55 -13.76 27.69
C SER A 59 -13.30 -12.89 28.72
N GLN A 60 -14.27 -12.07 28.30
CA GLN A 60 -14.93 -11.05 29.12
C GLN A 60 -15.59 -11.56 30.43
N ASN A 61 -15.91 -12.85 30.54
CA ASN A 61 -16.58 -13.43 31.72
C ASN A 61 -15.84 -14.67 32.28
N LEU A 62 -14.57 -14.86 31.92
CA LEU A 62 -13.75 -15.97 32.43
C LEU A 62 -12.93 -15.49 33.64
N VAL A 63 -12.72 -16.38 34.61
CA VAL A 63 -11.87 -16.09 35.77
C VAL A 63 -10.42 -15.97 35.30
N PHE A 64 -9.72 -14.93 35.76
CA PHE A 64 -8.31 -14.71 35.48
C PHE A 64 -7.49 -15.93 35.91
N ASP A 65 -6.88 -16.62 34.95
CA ASP A 65 -5.91 -17.66 35.22
C ASP A 65 -4.50 -17.09 35.03
N SER A 66 -3.75 -16.97 36.12
CA SER A 66 -2.36 -16.48 36.13
C SER A 66 -1.44 -17.27 35.19
N THR A 67 -1.79 -18.51 34.83
CA THR A 67 -1.02 -19.32 33.88
C THR A 67 -1.13 -18.81 32.45
N GLN A 68 -2.20 -18.08 32.10
CA GLN A 68 -2.44 -17.56 30.76
C GLN A 68 -1.78 -16.20 30.50
N TYR A 69 -1.30 -15.51 31.53
CA TYR A 69 -0.72 -14.16 31.41
C TYR A 69 0.47 -14.10 30.43
N TYR A 70 1.30 -15.14 30.41
CA TYR A 70 2.47 -15.25 29.54
C TYR A 70 2.21 -16.06 28.26
N ALA A 71 0.98 -16.52 28.05
CA ALA A 71 0.62 -17.26 26.85
C ALA A 71 0.59 -16.31 25.63
N ILE A 72 0.99 -16.83 24.47
CA ILE A 72 0.93 -16.08 23.21
C ILE A 72 -0.19 -16.70 22.38
N ASN A 73 -1.31 -15.99 22.27
CA ASN A 73 -2.45 -16.44 21.48
C ASN A 73 -2.16 -16.37 19.98
N TYR A 74 -2.43 -17.48 19.27
CA TYR A 74 -2.19 -17.64 17.82
C TYR A 74 -0.84 -17.08 17.34
N PRO A 75 0.29 -17.60 17.82
CA PRO A 75 1.60 -17.01 17.56
C PRO A 75 1.91 -16.96 16.05
N ILE A 76 1.58 -18.02 15.30
CA ILE A 76 1.83 -18.06 13.85
C ILE A 76 1.05 -16.95 13.12
N LEU A 77 -0.21 -16.71 13.50
CA LEU A 77 -1.06 -15.71 12.88
C LEU A 77 -0.57 -14.29 13.19
N LYS A 78 -0.29 -14.00 14.47
CA LYS A 78 0.29 -12.72 14.91
C LYS A 78 1.62 -12.44 14.21
N MET A 79 2.46 -13.47 14.03
CA MET A 79 3.73 -13.36 13.32
C MET A 79 3.54 -13.01 11.84
N ILE A 80 2.60 -13.65 11.13
CA ILE A 80 2.34 -13.37 9.71
C ILE A 80 1.79 -11.96 9.51
N VAL A 81 0.79 -11.58 10.31
CA VAL A 81 0.14 -10.27 10.23
C VAL A 81 1.11 -9.15 10.59
N GLY A 82 1.83 -9.31 11.71
CA GLY A 82 2.85 -8.36 12.15
C GLY A 82 4.02 -8.25 11.18
N GLY A 83 4.49 -9.38 10.64
CA GLY A 83 5.55 -9.39 9.62
C GLY A 83 5.11 -8.67 8.35
N GLY A 84 3.87 -8.88 7.90
CA GLY A 84 3.32 -8.16 6.75
C GLY A 84 3.19 -6.65 7.02
N PHE A 85 2.72 -6.25 8.19
CA PHE A 85 2.65 -4.84 8.60
C PHE A 85 4.03 -4.17 8.54
N LEU A 86 5.03 -4.80 9.15
CA LEU A 86 6.42 -4.31 9.16
C LEU A 86 7.03 -4.30 7.75
N GLN A 87 6.72 -5.30 6.92
CA GLN A 87 7.18 -5.33 5.53
C GLN A 87 6.58 -4.19 4.72
N CYS A 88 5.28 -3.91 4.87
CA CYS A 88 4.65 -2.78 4.19
C CYS A 88 5.31 -1.45 4.61
N LEU A 89 5.54 -1.25 5.92
CA LEU A 89 6.25 -0.08 6.42
C LEU A 89 7.68 0.02 5.84
N TRP A 90 8.40 -1.10 5.80
CA TRP A 90 9.75 -1.16 5.25
C TRP A 90 9.79 -0.86 3.75
N LEU A 91 8.83 -1.37 2.98
CA LEU A 91 8.71 -1.09 1.55
C LEU A 91 8.40 0.38 1.26
N ILE A 92 7.62 1.05 2.11
CA ILE A 92 7.40 2.51 2.03
C ILE A 92 8.74 3.23 2.20
N VAL A 93 9.52 2.86 3.22
CA VAL A 93 10.83 3.46 3.47
C VAL A 93 11.81 3.18 2.32
N CYS A 94 11.81 1.95 1.78
CA CYS A 94 12.65 1.58 0.64
C CYS A 94 12.31 2.36 -0.63
N ASP A 95 11.03 2.59 -0.94
CA ASP A 95 10.61 3.40 -2.09
C ASP A 95 11.12 4.84 -1.95
N TYR A 96 11.02 5.42 -0.74
CA TYR A 96 11.55 6.76 -0.49
C TYR A 96 13.08 6.87 -0.58
N LEU A 97 13.79 5.82 -0.18
CA LEU A 97 15.26 5.74 -0.21
C LEU A 97 15.80 5.15 -1.53
N ASP A 98 14.94 4.91 -2.52
CA ASP A 98 15.23 4.25 -3.82
C ASP A 98 16.08 2.97 -3.66
N VAL A 99 15.73 2.15 -2.67
CA VAL A 99 16.40 0.87 -2.40
C VAL A 99 15.80 -0.21 -3.29
N ARG A 100 16.60 -0.74 -4.22
CA ARG A 100 16.15 -1.78 -5.19
C ARG A 100 16.71 -3.18 -4.94
N ASN A 101 17.66 -3.32 -4.00
CA ASN A 101 18.30 -4.59 -3.75
C ASN A 101 17.32 -5.59 -3.10
N ARG A 102 17.03 -6.71 -3.77
CA ARG A 102 16.08 -7.74 -3.30
C ARG A 102 16.46 -8.34 -1.95
N THR A 103 17.76 -8.51 -1.67
CA THR A 103 18.20 -9.05 -0.38
C THR A 103 17.90 -8.10 0.76
N LEU A 104 18.01 -6.79 0.53
CA LEU A 104 17.71 -5.78 1.54
C LEU A 104 16.20 -5.51 1.67
N LEU A 105 15.43 -5.72 0.59
CA LEU A 105 13.98 -5.60 0.59
C LEU A 105 13.29 -6.69 1.42
N PHE A 106 13.76 -7.95 1.36
CA PHE A 106 13.11 -9.09 2.03
C PHE A 106 13.94 -9.69 3.18
N GLY A 107 15.24 -9.40 3.26
CA GLY A 107 16.12 -9.92 4.30
C GLY A 107 15.65 -9.63 5.73
N PRO A 108 15.26 -8.39 6.07
CA PRO A 108 14.74 -8.06 7.40
C PRO A 108 13.49 -8.85 7.78
N LEU A 109 12.59 -9.09 6.82
CA LEU A 109 11.39 -9.90 7.02
C LEU A 109 11.73 -11.37 7.31
N VAL A 110 12.65 -11.94 6.54
CA VAL A 110 13.12 -13.32 6.77
C VAL A 110 13.79 -13.43 8.14
N ALA A 111 14.61 -12.46 8.52
CA ALA A 111 15.23 -12.41 9.84
C ALA A 111 14.19 -12.31 10.97
N PHE A 112 13.14 -11.50 10.80
CA PHE A 112 12.02 -11.41 11.73
C PHE A 112 11.30 -12.75 11.90
N PHE A 113 10.94 -13.43 10.81
CA PHE A 113 10.28 -14.74 10.88
C PHE A 113 11.18 -15.80 11.52
N ALA A 114 12.46 -15.85 11.14
CA ALA A 114 13.42 -16.78 11.70
C ALA A 114 13.63 -16.55 13.20
N GLY A 115 13.77 -15.28 13.62
CA GLY A 115 13.92 -14.89 15.03
C GLY A 115 12.69 -15.24 15.87
N SER A 116 11.49 -14.90 15.39
CA SER A 116 10.23 -15.21 16.06
C SER A 116 10.00 -16.72 16.20
N LEU A 117 10.30 -17.51 15.15
CA LEU A 117 10.22 -18.97 15.23
C LEU A 117 11.26 -19.55 16.20
N ALA A 118 12.50 -19.04 16.18
CA ALA A 118 13.54 -19.48 17.11
C ALA A 118 13.12 -19.25 18.57
N VAL A 119 12.52 -18.09 18.88
CA VAL A 119 11.99 -17.81 20.23
C VAL A 119 10.90 -18.82 20.61
N LEU A 120 9.98 -19.14 19.70
CA LEU A 120 8.88 -20.06 19.98
C LEU A 120 9.32 -21.52 20.22
N PHE A 121 10.38 -21.98 19.56
CA PHE A 121 10.86 -23.36 19.67
C PHE A 121 11.94 -23.56 20.73
N LEU A 122 12.78 -22.55 21.00
CA LEU A 122 13.94 -22.69 21.88
C LEU A 122 13.64 -22.33 23.34
N LEU A 123 12.62 -21.50 23.59
CA LEU A 123 12.30 -21.02 24.94
C LEU A 123 11.03 -21.66 25.50
N PRO A 124 11.02 -22.05 26.79
CA PRO A 124 9.82 -22.52 27.46
C PRO A 124 8.81 -21.37 27.67
N GLU A 125 7.56 -21.71 27.97
CA GLU A 125 6.54 -20.71 28.32
C GLU A 125 6.95 -19.91 29.56
N GLY A 126 6.80 -18.59 29.47
CA GLY A 126 7.19 -17.67 30.52
C GLY A 126 7.45 -16.25 30.02
N PRO A 127 7.81 -15.33 30.94
CA PRO A 127 7.99 -13.90 30.65
C PRO A 127 9.00 -13.65 29.55
N TRP A 128 10.13 -14.36 29.56
CA TRP A 128 11.20 -14.17 28.58
C TRP A 128 10.80 -14.60 27.17
N ARG A 129 9.98 -15.65 27.03
CA ARG A 129 9.48 -16.09 25.72
C ARG A 129 8.52 -15.04 25.15
N GLN A 130 7.58 -14.56 25.95
CA GLN A 130 6.63 -13.53 25.55
C GLN A 130 7.34 -12.21 25.20
N TYR A 131 8.24 -11.75 26.06
CA TYR A 131 9.02 -10.53 25.86
C TYR A 131 9.84 -10.58 24.57
N LEU A 132 10.65 -11.64 24.38
CA LEU A 132 11.49 -11.76 23.20
C LEU A 132 10.67 -11.91 21.92
N TYR A 133 9.54 -12.62 21.99
CA TYR A 133 8.65 -12.81 20.85
C TYR A 133 8.05 -11.47 20.39
N TYR A 134 7.46 -10.70 21.30
CA TYR A 134 6.91 -9.40 20.96
C TYR A 134 8.02 -8.42 20.53
N SER A 135 9.16 -8.42 21.25
CA SER A 135 10.35 -7.58 20.98
C SER A 135 10.92 -7.73 19.58
N MET A 136 10.65 -8.82 18.86
CA MET A 136 11.10 -8.99 17.46
C MET A 136 10.55 -7.88 16.54
N ARG A 137 9.35 -7.35 16.82
CA ARG A 137 8.79 -6.23 16.06
C ARG A 137 9.62 -4.95 16.26
N GLN A 138 10.02 -4.68 17.50
CA GLN A 138 10.81 -3.53 17.93
C GLN A 138 12.22 -3.64 17.34
N VAL A 139 12.81 -4.83 17.30
CA VAL A 139 14.10 -5.07 16.59
C VAL A 139 14.00 -4.67 15.12
N PHE A 140 12.91 -5.04 14.42
CA PHE A 140 12.70 -4.64 13.03
C PHE A 140 12.48 -3.11 12.92
N LEU A 141 11.65 -2.50 13.76
CA LEU A 141 11.46 -1.04 13.76
C LEU A 141 12.76 -0.28 14.04
N ILE A 142 13.57 -0.75 14.98
CA ILE A 142 14.91 -0.20 15.27
C ILE A 142 15.82 -0.36 14.05
N PHE A 143 15.78 -1.49 13.35
CA PHE A 143 16.51 -1.67 12.09
C PHE A 143 16.11 -0.61 11.04
N ILE A 144 14.81 -0.35 10.86
CA ILE A 144 14.31 0.68 9.94
C ILE A 144 14.88 2.06 10.33
N SER A 145 14.85 2.39 11.63
CA SER A 145 15.42 3.63 12.17
C SER A 145 16.93 3.72 11.93
N LEU A 146 17.69 2.69 12.28
CA LEU A 146 19.14 2.68 12.10
C LEU A 146 19.52 2.78 10.62
N TYR A 147 18.79 2.12 9.74
CA TYR A 147 19.02 2.21 8.29
C TYR A 147 18.74 3.62 7.76
N GLY A 148 17.68 4.28 8.23
CA GLY A 148 17.38 5.67 7.89
C GLY A 148 18.51 6.63 8.31
N ILE A 149 19.05 6.46 9.54
CA ILE A 149 20.19 7.25 10.05
C ILE A 149 21.44 6.98 9.20
N TYR A 150 21.73 5.70 8.91
CA TYR A 150 22.87 5.30 8.08
C TYR A 150 22.82 5.94 6.69
N ARG A 151 21.65 5.90 6.03
CA ARG A 151 21.44 6.55 4.73
C ARG A 151 21.62 8.06 4.80
N ARG A 152 21.06 8.73 5.81
CA ARG A 152 21.24 10.19 5.98
C ARG A 152 22.68 10.61 6.16
N LYS A 153 23.51 9.80 6.83
CA LYS A 153 24.95 10.07 7.01
C LYS A 153 25.75 9.88 5.72
N ARG A 154 25.30 9.03 4.80
CA ARG A 154 25.98 8.76 3.52
C ARG A 154 25.44 9.56 2.33
N ALA A 155 24.29 10.21 2.47
CA ALA A 155 23.69 11.03 1.42
C ALA A 155 24.58 12.25 1.11
N THR A 156 25.17 12.26 -0.08
CA THR A 156 25.96 13.39 -0.61
C THR A 156 25.18 14.20 -1.64
N ASP A 157 24.18 13.60 -2.30
CA ASP A 157 23.36 14.28 -3.30
C ASP A 157 22.37 15.25 -2.64
N PRO A 158 22.34 16.54 -3.02
CA PRO A 158 21.39 17.52 -2.48
C PRO A 158 19.92 17.08 -2.62
N VAL A 159 19.55 16.36 -3.68
CA VAL A 159 18.17 15.91 -3.89
C VAL A 159 17.79 14.77 -2.93
N GLU A 160 18.72 13.87 -2.63
CA GLU A 160 18.54 12.82 -1.62
C GLU A 160 18.41 13.43 -0.20
N VAL A 161 19.23 14.43 0.11
CA VAL A 161 19.17 15.15 1.39
C VAL A 161 17.83 15.87 1.57
N MET A 162 17.35 16.61 0.58
CA MET A 162 16.05 17.28 0.65
C MET A 162 14.89 16.30 0.86
N ARG A 163 14.94 15.14 0.19
CA ARG A 163 13.94 14.07 0.38
C ARG A 163 13.94 13.57 1.83
N LEU A 164 15.10 13.27 2.39
CA LEU A 164 15.25 12.81 3.78
C LEU A 164 14.77 13.85 4.79
N GLU A 165 15.02 15.13 4.55
CA GLU A 165 14.61 16.20 5.46
C GLU A 165 13.09 16.38 5.54
N ARG A 166 12.38 16.18 4.42
CA ARG A 166 10.92 16.19 4.41
C ARG A 166 10.32 15.15 5.36
N PHE A 167 10.96 14.00 5.51
CA PHE A 167 10.50 12.89 6.37
C PHE A 167 11.17 12.86 7.75
N ARG A 168 12.00 13.86 8.09
CA ARG A 168 12.70 13.90 9.38
C ARG A 168 11.75 13.85 10.58
N LYS A 169 10.64 14.61 10.53
CA LYS A 169 9.66 14.66 11.62
C LYS A 169 8.96 13.32 11.87
N PRO A 170 8.30 12.69 10.87
CA PRO A 170 7.70 11.36 11.08
C PRO A 170 8.73 10.31 11.48
N PHE A 171 9.93 10.37 10.92
CA PHE A 171 11.03 9.46 11.26
C PHE A 171 11.44 9.54 12.74
N ILE A 172 11.65 10.76 13.26
CA ILE A 172 11.99 10.98 14.67
C ILE A 172 10.85 10.51 15.57
N ALA A 173 9.59 10.86 15.23
CA ALA A 173 8.42 10.45 16.00
C ALA A 173 8.31 8.92 16.10
N CYS A 174 8.43 8.20 14.97
CA CYS A 174 8.37 6.73 14.97
C CYS A 174 9.54 6.11 15.74
N SER A 175 10.75 6.69 15.63
CA SER A 175 11.92 6.18 16.36
C SER A 175 11.77 6.35 17.87
N LEU A 176 11.27 7.50 18.34
CA LEU A 176 10.99 7.74 19.76
C LEU A 176 9.87 6.82 20.27
N LEU A 177 8.79 6.67 19.51
CA LEU A 177 7.68 5.79 19.89
C LEU A 177 8.13 4.32 19.92
N THR A 178 9.04 3.90 19.05
CA THR A 178 9.63 2.55 19.10
C THR A 178 10.35 2.29 20.42
N LEU A 179 11.07 3.29 20.94
CA LEU A 179 11.70 3.20 22.27
C LEU A 179 10.65 3.16 23.38
N CYS A 180 9.57 3.94 23.27
CA CYS A 180 8.47 3.89 24.23
C CYS A 180 7.80 2.52 24.25
N ILE A 181 7.57 1.89 23.10
CA ILE A 181 7.01 0.53 23.01
C ILE A 181 7.94 -0.46 23.75
N LEU A 182 9.25 -0.40 23.49
CA LEU A 182 10.19 -1.30 24.17
C LEU A 182 10.18 -1.10 25.70
N CYS A 183 10.10 0.15 26.16
CA CYS A 183 9.97 0.45 27.58
C CYS A 183 8.66 -0.07 28.16
N GLU A 184 7.55 0.11 27.45
CA GLU A 184 6.20 -0.35 27.82
C GLU A 184 6.19 -1.87 27.98
N ASP A 185 6.65 -2.63 26.97
CA ASP A 185 6.78 -4.09 27.04
C ASP A 185 7.68 -4.55 28.19
N THR A 186 8.80 -3.85 28.41
CA THR A 186 9.74 -4.19 29.50
C THR A 186 9.07 -4.02 30.86
N ILE A 187 8.31 -2.93 31.05
CA ILE A 187 7.60 -2.65 32.30
C ILE A 187 6.45 -3.66 32.50
N VAL A 188 5.64 -3.89 31.48
CA VAL A 188 4.45 -4.74 31.56
C VAL A 188 4.81 -6.22 31.71
N ILE A 189 5.78 -6.73 30.92
CA ILE A 189 6.06 -8.17 30.88
C ILE A 189 7.09 -8.61 31.93
N LEU A 190 8.09 -7.77 32.24
CA LEU A 190 9.21 -8.18 33.10
C LEU A 190 9.17 -7.57 34.51
N VAL A 191 8.55 -6.40 34.69
CA VAL A 191 8.58 -5.66 35.97
C VAL A 191 7.28 -5.78 36.75
N LEU A 192 6.14 -5.75 36.08
CA LEU A 192 4.83 -5.84 36.70
C LEU A 192 4.50 -7.28 37.10
N ASP A 193 4.26 -7.50 38.40
CA ASP A 193 3.77 -8.78 38.91
C ASP A 193 2.25 -8.89 38.67
N PRO A 194 1.76 -9.94 37.96
CA PRO A 194 0.34 -10.18 37.74
C PRO A 194 -0.50 -10.21 39.03
N GLY A 195 0.10 -10.58 40.17
CA GLY A 195 -0.59 -10.66 41.46
C GLY A 195 -0.86 -9.31 42.13
N PHE A 196 -0.23 -8.22 41.70
CA PHE A 196 -0.30 -6.91 42.38
C PHE A 196 -1.52 -6.06 41.95
N ILE A 197 -2.21 -6.45 40.88
CA ILE A 197 -3.33 -5.68 40.33
C ILE A 197 -4.61 -6.52 40.43
N THR A 198 -5.49 -6.12 41.34
CA THR A 198 -6.74 -6.81 41.70
C THR A 198 -7.87 -6.64 40.67
N SER A 199 -7.56 -6.27 39.43
CA SER A 199 -8.53 -5.99 38.36
C SER A 199 -8.08 -6.66 37.07
N ASP A 200 -8.99 -6.90 36.12
CA ASP A 200 -8.67 -7.50 34.80
C ASP A 200 -7.69 -6.67 33.94
N PHE A 201 -7.30 -5.47 34.41
CA PHE A 201 -6.45 -4.49 33.75
C PHE A 201 -5.08 -5.02 33.25
N PRO A 202 -4.34 -5.91 33.95
CA PRO A 202 -3.04 -6.42 33.51
C PRO A 202 -3.12 -7.34 32.30
N LEU A 203 -4.17 -8.15 32.19
CA LEU A 203 -4.38 -9.04 31.03
C LEU A 203 -4.49 -8.19 29.76
N TYR A 204 -5.26 -7.09 29.85
CA TYR A 204 -5.42 -6.13 28.76
C TYR A 204 -4.14 -5.37 28.40
N LEU A 205 -3.24 -5.16 29.35
CA LEU A 205 -1.94 -4.51 29.09
C LEU A 205 -0.93 -5.45 28.44
N SER A 206 -0.97 -6.75 28.73
CA SER A 206 0.04 -7.72 28.24
C SER A 206 0.05 -7.87 26.72
N GLU A 207 -1.10 -7.68 26.06
CA GLU A 207 -1.22 -7.78 24.60
C GLU A 207 -1.33 -6.41 23.90
N ARG A 208 -1.38 -5.30 24.66
CA ARG A 208 -1.57 -3.95 24.12
C ARG A 208 -0.37 -3.07 24.37
N ASN A 209 0.12 -2.45 23.30
CA ASN A 209 1.05 -1.34 23.38
C ASN A 209 0.36 -0.02 23.00
N PHE A 210 0.13 0.85 23.98
CA PHE A 210 -0.43 2.19 23.74
C PHE A 210 0.50 3.01 22.84
N SER A 211 1.81 2.90 23.05
CA SER A 211 2.82 3.59 22.24
C SER A 211 2.76 3.16 20.77
N GLU A 212 2.46 1.90 20.50
CA GLU A 212 2.28 1.36 19.14
C GLU A 212 1.02 1.92 18.49
N ASN A 213 -0.09 1.97 19.23
CA ASN A 213 -1.33 2.58 18.76
C ASN A 213 -1.15 4.08 18.47
N VAL A 214 -0.38 4.82 19.28
CA VAL A 214 -0.05 6.22 19.00
C VAL A 214 0.81 6.34 17.74
N MET A 215 1.79 5.45 17.56
CA MET A 215 2.62 5.42 16.34
C MET A 215 1.76 5.19 15.10
N LEU A 216 0.81 4.26 15.16
CA LEU A 216 -0.15 4.05 14.09
C LEU A 216 -0.96 5.32 13.78
N LEU A 217 -1.48 6.02 14.79
CA LEU A 217 -2.24 7.26 14.58
C LEU A 217 -1.38 8.35 13.91
N VAL A 218 -0.10 8.45 14.28
CA VAL A 218 0.86 9.34 13.63
C VAL A 218 1.05 8.96 12.17
N LEU A 219 1.27 7.67 11.88
CA LEU A 219 1.39 7.17 10.50
C LEU A 219 0.11 7.40 9.69
N ALA A 220 -1.06 7.22 10.31
CA ALA A 220 -2.36 7.43 9.68
C ALA A 220 -2.54 8.89 9.28
N TRP A 221 -2.23 9.82 10.19
CA TRP A 221 -2.25 11.24 9.91
C TRP A 221 -1.40 11.63 8.69
N PHE A 222 -0.14 11.14 8.63
CA PHE A 222 0.73 11.40 7.49
C PHE A 222 0.22 10.77 6.19
N SER A 223 -0.31 9.55 6.26
CA SER A 223 -0.82 8.81 5.10
C SER A 223 -2.09 9.45 4.52
N ILE A 224 -3.03 9.86 5.37
CA ILE A 224 -4.23 10.60 4.97
C ILE A 224 -3.83 11.92 4.35
N ARG A 225 -2.99 12.71 5.02
CA ARG A 225 -2.57 14.03 4.52
C ARG A 225 -1.84 13.92 3.17
N GLY A 226 -0.94 12.94 3.03
CA GLY A 226 -0.21 12.69 1.79
C GLY A 226 -1.14 12.26 0.65
N SER A 227 -2.10 11.37 0.94
CA SER A 227 -3.09 10.89 -0.02
C SER A 227 -4.05 12.00 -0.45
N ALA A 228 -4.62 12.74 0.51
CA ALA A 228 -5.54 13.85 0.26
C ALA A 228 -4.89 14.97 -0.55
N HIS A 229 -3.66 15.35 -0.22
CA HIS A 229 -2.91 16.35 -1.00
C HIS A 229 -2.66 15.89 -2.44
N THR A 230 -2.33 14.62 -2.65
CA THR A 230 -2.08 14.08 -3.99
C THR A 230 -3.37 14.00 -4.81
N LEU A 231 -4.47 13.59 -4.18
CA LEU A 231 -5.81 13.57 -4.78
C LEU A 231 -6.28 14.99 -5.12
N ALA A 232 -6.09 15.97 -4.24
CA ALA A 232 -6.46 17.37 -4.47
C ALA A 232 -5.72 17.97 -5.68
N ILE A 233 -4.40 17.74 -5.79
CA ILE A 233 -3.63 18.18 -6.96
C ILE A 233 -4.18 17.58 -8.26
N ARG A 234 -4.56 16.29 -8.23
CA ARG A 234 -5.10 15.61 -9.42
C ARG A 234 -6.55 15.97 -9.73
N PHE A 235 -7.30 16.46 -8.74
CA PHE A 235 -8.63 17.02 -8.98
C PHE A 235 -8.52 18.37 -9.69
N GLU A 236 -7.58 19.22 -9.28
CA GLU A 236 -7.32 20.53 -9.90
C GLU A 236 -6.59 20.42 -11.26
N ARG A 237 -5.76 19.39 -11.42
CA ARG A 237 -5.03 19.08 -12.66
C ARG A 237 -5.23 17.59 -12.95
N PRO A 238 -6.35 17.19 -13.60
CA PRO A 238 -6.55 15.80 -13.99
C PRO A 238 -5.30 15.34 -14.73
N PRO A 239 -4.75 14.16 -14.40
CA PRO A 239 -3.57 13.67 -15.09
C PRO A 239 -3.87 13.69 -16.58
N GLN A 240 -3.08 14.46 -17.34
CA GLN A 240 -2.72 14.00 -18.67
C GLN A 240 -2.12 12.63 -18.38
N ARG A 241 -2.89 11.57 -18.61
CA ARG A 241 -2.37 10.20 -18.57
C ARG A 241 -1.03 10.27 -19.30
N GLU A 242 0.03 9.71 -18.71
CA GLU A 242 1.25 9.44 -19.47
C GLU A 242 0.79 8.90 -20.82
N ASP A 243 1.10 9.66 -21.88
CA ASP A 243 0.63 9.39 -23.23
C ASP A 243 1.11 7.99 -23.61
N VAL A 244 0.30 6.96 -23.32
CA VAL A 244 0.25 5.80 -24.20
C VAL A 244 -0.13 6.44 -25.52
N PRO A 245 0.77 6.46 -26.54
CA PRO A 245 0.49 7.14 -27.78
C PRO A 245 -0.88 6.65 -28.26
N ILE A 246 -1.78 7.56 -28.61
CA ILE A 246 -3.13 7.22 -29.11
C ILE A 246 -3.03 6.10 -30.17
N GLU A 247 -1.93 6.13 -30.93
CA GLU A 247 -1.45 5.10 -31.84
C GLU A 247 -1.48 3.67 -31.27
N HIS A 248 -0.94 3.41 -30.07
CA HIS A 248 -0.91 2.05 -29.50
C HIS A 248 -2.31 1.51 -29.19
N HIS A 249 -3.22 2.37 -28.71
CA HIS A 249 -4.60 1.95 -28.46
C HIS A 249 -5.38 1.75 -29.77
N ILE A 250 -5.08 2.54 -30.79
CA ILE A 250 -5.60 2.31 -32.13
C ILE A 250 -5.07 0.95 -32.64
N GLU A 251 -3.78 0.67 -32.54
CA GLU A 251 -3.17 -0.59 -32.98
C GLU A 251 -3.80 -1.83 -32.32
N GLU A 252 -4.18 -1.73 -31.05
CA GLU A 252 -4.82 -2.83 -30.31
C GLU A 252 -6.28 -3.07 -30.79
N LEU A 253 -7.06 -2.01 -30.99
CA LEU A 253 -8.49 -2.10 -31.33
C LEU A 253 -8.76 -2.23 -32.84
N LEU A 254 -7.88 -1.69 -33.67
CA LEU A 254 -8.06 -1.62 -35.13
C LEU A 254 -8.28 -3.00 -35.77
N PRO A 255 -7.52 -4.07 -35.45
CA PRO A 255 -7.76 -5.39 -36.01
C PRO A 255 -9.14 -5.95 -35.65
N VAL A 256 -9.65 -5.66 -34.45
CA VAL A 256 -10.98 -6.10 -34.01
C VAL A 256 -12.06 -5.34 -34.78
N TYR A 257 -11.91 -4.03 -34.92
CA TYR A 257 -12.84 -3.19 -35.67
C TYR A 257 -12.86 -3.53 -37.16
N CYS A 258 -11.70 -3.73 -37.78
CA CYS A 258 -11.57 -4.15 -39.18
C CYS A 258 -12.26 -5.50 -39.42
N ARG A 259 -12.09 -6.48 -38.52
CA ARG A 259 -12.78 -7.77 -38.62
C ARG A 259 -14.29 -7.63 -38.45
N ARG A 260 -14.76 -6.79 -37.52
CA ARG A 260 -16.19 -6.57 -37.25
C ARG A 260 -16.94 -6.05 -38.49
N TYR A 261 -16.32 -5.17 -39.26
CA TYR A 261 -16.93 -4.53 -40.43
C TYR A 261 -16.40 -5.04 -41.78
N GLY A 262 -15.58 -6.10 -41.80
CA GLY A 262 -15.03 -6.67 -43.04
C GLY A 262 -14.16 -5.69 -43.85
N LEU A 263 -13.37 -4.87 -43.16
CA LEU A 263 -12.41 -3.96 -43.78
C LEU A 263 -11.22 -4.76 -44.32
N SER A 264 -10.79 -4.44 -45.53
CA SER A 264 -9.54 -4.96 -46.12
C SER A 264 -8.32 -4.38 -45.41
N GLU A 265 -7.16 -5.00 -45.57
CA GLU A 265 -5.90 -4.49 -45.00
C GLU A 265 -5.64 -3.04 -45.39
N ARG A 266 -5.85 -2.71 -46.67
CA ARG A 266 -5.64 -1.33 -47.18
C ARG A 266 -6.64 -0.33 -46.61
N GLU A 267 -7.88 -0.76 -46.34
CA GLU A 267 -8.87 0.07 -45.63
C GLU A 267 -8.52 0.23 -44.15
N GLY A 268 -7.91 -0.79 -43.53
CA GLY A 268 -7.41 -0.72 -42.16
C GLY A 268 -6.27 0.31 -42.00
N GLU A 269 -5.31 0.32 -42.92
CA GLU A 269 -4.23 1.32 -42.94
C GLU A 269 -4.77 2.75 -43.12
N VAL A 270 -5.74 2.93 -44.02
CA VAL A 270 -6.40 4.23 -44.21
C VAL A 270 -7.17 4.64 -42.94
N LEU A 271 -7.86 3.70 -42.29
CA LEU A 271 -8.58 3.94 -41.04
C LEU A 271 -7.62 4.31 -39.89
N HIS A 272 -6.46 3.66 -39.78
CA HIS A 272 -5.41 3.99 -38.82
C HIS A 272 -5.03 5.47 -38.91
N LEU A 273 -4.68 5.93 -40.12
CA LEU A 273 -4.29 7.33 -40.35
C LEU A 273 -5.47 8.31 -40.16
N ILE A 274 -6.71 7.87 -40.42
CA ILE A 274 -7.91 8.66 -40.13
C ILE A 274 -8.06 8.91 -38.62
N LEU A 275 -7.82 7.87 -37.80
CA LEU A 275 -7.93 7.90 -36.34
C LEU A 275 -6.79 8.72 -35.71
N LEU A 276 -5.61 8.74 -36.32
CA LEU A 276 -4.50 9.66 -36.00
C LEU A 276 -4.75 11.12 -36.44
N GLY A 277 -5.89 11.41 -37.08
CA GLY A 277 -6.28 12.78 -37.44
C GLY A 277 -5.72 13.31 -38.75
N ARG A 278 -5.08 12.48 -39.59
CA ARG A 278 -4.52 12.89 -40.89
C ARG A 278 -5.61 13.22 -41.91
N ASP A 279 -5.53 14.33 -42.63
CA ASP A 279 -6.45 14.60 -43.74
C ASP A 279 -6.17 13.70 -44.97
N ASN A 280 -7.09 13.70 -45.93
CA ASN A 280 -6.97 12.80 -47.10
C ASN A 280 -5.72 13.08 -47.95
N GLN A 281 -5.20 14.32 -47.93
CA GLN A 281 -4.00 14.69 -48.66
C GLN A 281 -2.74 14.15 -47.97
N ASN A 282 -2.67 14.26 -46.65
CA ASN A 282 -1.58 13.70 -45.86
C ASN A 282 -1.58 12.17 -45.93
N ILE A 283 -2.75 11.52 -45.86
CA ILE A 283 -2.88 10.08 -46.05
C ILE A 283 -2.39 9.66 -47.45
N ALA A 284 -2.76 10.41 -48.48
CA ALA A 284 -2.33 10.14 -49.86
C ALA A 284 -0.80 10.22 -49.99
N ASN A 285 -0.19 11.24 -49.37
CA ASN A 285 1.27 11.42 -49.37
C ASN A 285 1.97 10.29 -48.58
N GLU A 286 1.45 9.93 -47.41
CA GLU A 286 2.03 8.93 -46.50
C GLU A 286 1.95 7.51 -47.08
N LEU A 287 0.82 7.17 -47.71
CA LEU A 287 0.64 5.87 -48.39
C LEU A 287 1.15 5.86 -49.84
N THR A 288 1.71 6.96 -50.34
CA THR A 288 2.13 7.16 -51.75
C THR A 288 1.05 6.80 -52.77
N LEU A 289 -0.20 7.22 -52.51
CA LEU A 289 -1.37 6.98 -53.35
C LEU A 289 -1.95 8.28 -53.91
N ALA A 290 -2.72 8.17 -55.00
CA ALA A 290 -3.47 9.32 -55.51
C ALA A 290 -4.60 9.72 -54.54
N LEU A 291 -4.87 11.02 -54.41
CA LEU A 291 -5.94 11.55 -53.56
C LEU A 291 -7.32 10.95 -53.89
N GLY A 292 -7.59 10.69 -55.18
CA GLY A 292 -8.82 10.03 -55.63
C GLY A 292 -8.98 8.61 -55.06
N THR A 293 -7.89 7.87 -54.94
CA THR A 293 -7.85 6.52 -54.37
C THR A 293 -8.15 6.56 -52.86
N ILE A 294 -7.58 7.52 -52.12
CA ILE A 294 -7.90 7.69 -50.70
C ILE A 294 -9.37 8.05 -50.49
N LYS A 295 -9.93 8.95 -51.31
CA LYS A 295 -11.36 9.28 -51.24
C LYS A 295 -12.25 8.05 -51.48
N ALA A 296 -11.87 7.17 -52.40
CA ALA A 296 -12.58 5.91 -52.64
C ALA A 296 -12.49 4.96 -51.43
N HIS A 297 -11.31 4.80 -50.82
CA HIS A 297 -11.15 4.01 -49.59
C HIS A 297 -11.96 4.58 -48.42
N VAL A 298 -11.93 5.90 -48.21
CA VAL A 298 -12.76 6.56 -47.17
C VAL A 298 -14.24 6.31 -47.40
N HIS A 299 -14.72 6.42 -48.65
CA HIS A 299 -16.12 6.14 -48.99
C HIS A 299 -16.49 4.68 -48.71
N ASN A 300 -15.62 3.73 -49.07
CA ASN A 300 -15.85 2.31 -48.82
C ASN A 300 -15.85 1.98 -47.32
N ILE A 301 -14.95 2.57 -46.53
CA ILE A 301 -14.92 2.42 -45.07
C ILE A 301 -16.25 2.91 -44.49
N LEU A 302 -16.66 4.14 -44.81
CA LEU A 302 -17.93 4.72 -44.32
C LEU A 302 -19.14 3.86 -44.69
N LYS A 303 -19.17 3.32 -45.91
CA LYS A 303 -20.23 2.41 -46.37
C LYS A 303 -20.23 1.09 -45.61
N LYS A 304 -19.07 0.47 -45.37
CA LYS A 304 -18.93 -0.79 -44.63
C LYS A 304 -19.23 -0.65 -43.14
N THR A 305 -18.89 0.49 -42.55
CA THR A 305 -19.15 0.80 -41.14
C THR A 305 -20.54 1.41 -40.91
N ASN A 306 -21.30 1.68 -41.97
CA ASN A 306 -22.59 2.37 -41.95
C ASN A 306 -22.53 3.74 -41.24
N GLN A 307 -21.49 4.53 -41.54
CA GLN A 307 -21.26 5.84 -40.93
C GLN A 307 -21.43 6.94 -41.98
N GLU A 308 -22.10 8.03 -41.60
CA GLU A 308 -22.42 9.12 -42.52
C GLU A 308 -21.21 10.01 -42.84
N ASN A 309 -20.29 10.14 -41.88
CA ASN A 309 -19.14 11.02 -42.02
C ASN A 309 -17.97 10.53 -41.16
N ARG A 310 -16.80 11.13 -41.42
CA ARG A 310 -15.54 10.79 -40.75
C ARG A 310 -15.58 10.98 -39.24
N GLU A 311 -16.30 11.97 -38.73
CA GLU A 311 -16.38 12.24 -37.29
C GLU A 311 -17.26 11.21 -36.58
N ASN A 312 -18.36 10.78 -37.21
CA ASN A 312 -19.18 9.68 -36.73
C ASN A 312 -18.41 8.36 -36.74
N LEU A 313 -17.60 8.10 -37.78
CA LEU A 313 -16.69 6.94 -37.83
C LEU A 313 -15.69 6.92 -36.68
N LYS A 314 -15.02 8.05 -36.38
CA LYS A 314 -14.13 8.14 -35.21
C LYS A 314 -14.90 7.84 -33.93
N ARG A 315 -16.07 8.46 -33.73
CA ARG A 315 -16.89 8.25 -32.53
C ARG A 315 -17.35 6.80 -32.39
N ASP A 316 -17.69 6.14 -33.49
CA ASP A 316 -18.10 4.75 -33.52
C ASP A 316 -16.96 3.81 -33.12
N PHE A 317 -15.75 4.04 -33.64
CA PHE A 317 -14.54 3.31 -33.26
C PHE A 317 -14.29 3.36 -31.74
N TRP A 318 -14.46 4.52 -31.11
CA TRP A 318 -14.22 4.69 -29.66
C TRP A 318 -15.38 4.20 -28.76
N LYS A 319 -16.54 3.86 -29.33
CA LYS A 319 -17.70 3.37 -28.58
C LYS A 319 -17.77 1.84 -28.48
N GLY A 320 -17.13 1.13 -29.40
CA GLY A 320 -17.32 -0.30 -29.64
C GLY A 320 -16.17 -1.18 -29.21
#